data_AF-A0A428R9X8-F1
#
_entry.id   AF-A0A428R9X8-F1
#
_cell.length_a   1.000
_cell.length_b   1.000
_cell.length_c   1.000
_cell.angle_alpha   90.00
_cell.angle_beta   90.00
_cell.angle_gamma   90.00
#
_symmetry.space_group_name_H-M   'P 1'
#
loop_
_entity.id
_entity.type
_entity.pdbx_description
1 polymer ?
#
loop_
_entity_poly.entity_id
_entity_poly.type
_entity_poly.pdbx_seq_one_letter_code
_entity_poly.pdbx_strand_id
1 'polypeptide(L)'
;MSKTSSNPQMDHGAAFRHEVMKGFLTDLRDVSTAKDKQELLTSIQSFAFQFLKDASDKDVTRSEEADQGLQVLWRMFIETAKVLEKDDPFHDKLVLLLLWTKEFGKLHKDLHSPDSAKTTWESSGFADRLQESWEHAVSSGTSFQLCNLATFSSKALSAGICQDSMVMTALWYLREALETSAEAVTARLLPAAVIWVDQCRHRFLTLSIVDYSYEAHPKAHLFASGALVRTQGFNQPDFSLDRWLFWRRRFQQLSHSEDSGVAKEAKKGFTAMINCGRDLDYEVPGEAKFAERLQKAMWEALVESGKESVDGDEININVDWVGQVDSEEY
;
A
#
# COMPACT_ATOMS: atom_id res chain seq x y z
N MET A 1 -9.06 48.27 -16.16
CA MET A 1 -8.19 47.67 -15.13
C MET A 1 -9.09 47.18 -13.99
N SER A 2 -9.52 45.92 -14.06
CA SER A 2 -10.29 45.30 -12.96
C SER A 2 -9.33 44.98 -11.83
N LYS A 3 -9.52 45.64 -10.68
CA LYS A 3 -8.86 45.25 -9.43
C LYS A 3 -9.49 43.95 -8.96
N THR A 4 -8.75 42.86 -9.07
CA THR A 4 -9.00 41.61 -8.35
C THR A 4 -8.89 41.91 -6.85
N SER A 5 -10.04 42.05 -6.20
CA SER A 5 -10.15 42.13 -4.75
C SER A 5 -9.94 40.71 -4.19
N SER A 6 -8.70 40.33 -3.88
CA SER A 6 -8.42 39.14 -3.08
C SER A 6 -9.01 39.35 -1.69
N ASN A 7 -9.89 38.44 -1.27
CA ASN A 7 -10.60 38.52 0.00
C ASN A 7 -9.59 38.32 1.16
N PRO A 8 -9.31 39.33 2.01
CA PRO A 8 -8.24 39.26 3.02
C PRO A 8 -8.44 38.16 4.08
N GLN A 9 -9.68 37.68 4.27
CA GLN A 9 -9.99 36.57 5.17
C GLN A 9 -9.49 35.21 4.65
N MET A 10 -9.51 34.98 3.32
CA MET A 10 -8.95 33.76 2.71
C MET A 10 -7.43 33.68 2.85
N ASP A 11 -6.76 34.84 2.83
CA ASP A 11 -5.30 34.94 2.94
C ASP A 11 -4.81 34.50 4.33
N HIS A 12 -5.55 34.85 5.38
CA HIS A 12 -5.24 34.41 6.75
C HIS A 12 -5.41 32.91 6.97
N GLY A 13 -6.46 32.29 6.39
CA GLY A 13 -6.69 30.84 6.50
C GLY A 13 -5.61 30.02 5.77
N ALA A 14 -5.21 30.46 4.58
CA ALA A 14 -4.15 29.83 3.81
C ALA A 14 -2.78 29.97 4.51
N ALA A 15 -2.46 31.16 5.03
CA ALA A 15 -1.24 31.40 5.80
C ALA A 15 -1.18 30.54 7.07
N PHE A 16 -2.30 30.41 7.80
CA PHE A 16 -2.39 29.54 8.97
C PHE A 16 -2.11 28.08 8.61
N ARG A 17 -2.79 27.53 7.59
CA ARG A 17 -2.57 26.15 7.12
C ARG A 17 -1.13 25.91 6.69
N HIS A 18 -0.51 26.88 6.01
CA HIS A 18 0.89 26.81 5.63
C HIS A 18 1.81 26.75 6.84
N GLU A 19 1.60 27.62 7.85
CA GLU A 19 2.43 27.66 9.05
C GLU A 19 2.25 26.40 9.91
N VAL A 20 1.02 25.89 10.04
CA VAL A 20 0.75 24.62 10.73
C VAL A 20 1.51 23.47 10.07
N MET A 21 1.40 23.35 8.74
CA MET A 21 2.10 22.29 8.01
C MET A 21 3.62 22.43 8.12
N LYS A 22 4.14 23.66 8.06
CA LYS A 22 5.57 23.93 8.20
C LYS A 22 6.10 23.59 9.59
N GLY A 23 5.37 23.96 10.65
CA GLY A 23 5.68 23.58 12.02
C GLY A 23 5.68 22.06 12.19
N PHE A 24 4.62 21.40 11.73
CA PHE A 24 4.51 19.95 11.76
C PHE A 24 5.66 19.23 11.04
N LEU A 25 6.05 19.69 9.84
CA LEU A 25 7.19 19.13 9.10
C LEU A 25 8.53 19.38 9.78
N THR A 26 8.63 20.41 10.62
CA THR A 26 9.83 20.68 11.42
C THR A 26 9.90 19.67 12.56
N ASP A 27 8.82 19.52 13.33
CA ASP A 27 8.73 18.55 14.42
C ASP A 27 8.99 17.12 13.93
N LEU A 28 8.47 16.79 12.74
CA LEU A 28 8.64 15.48 12.11
C LEU A 28 10.11 15.11 11.84
N ARG A 29 11.01 16.09 11.63
CA ARG A 29 12.44 15.82 11.39
C ARG A 29 13.19 15.42 12.66
N ASP A 30 12.68 15.82 13.82
CA ASP A 30 13.32 15.63 15.11
C ASP A 30 12.75 14.43 15.88
N VAL A 31 11.82 13.68 15.27
CA VAL A 31 11.18 12.50 15.87
C VAL A 31 12.22 11.40 16.09
N SER A 32 12.46 11.07 17.36
CA SER A 32 13.37 9.98 17.71
C SER A 32 12.82 9.10 18.84
N THR A 33 11.99 9.66 19.72
CA THR A 33 11.46 8.96 20.89
C THR A 33 9.99 8.55 20.72
N ALA A 34 9.54 7.61 21.54
CA ALA A 34 8.13 7.25 21.61
C ALA A 34 7.24 8.44 22.05
N LYS A 35 7.80 9.39 22.81
CA LYS A 35 7.10 10.60 23.24
C LYS A 35 6.84 11.51 22.04
N ASP A 36 7.87 11.77 21.22
CA ASP A 36 7.77 12.62 20.04
C ASP A 36 6.73 12.06 19.05
N LYS A 37 6.77 10.74 18.83
CA LYS A 37 5.77 10.04 17.99
C LYS A 37 4.35 10.19 18.53
N GLN A 38 4.17 10.15 19.86
CA GLN A 38 2.86 10.35 20.48
C GLN A 38 2.38 11.80 20.39
N GLU A 39 3.30 12.78 20.48
CA GLU A 39 3.01 14.19 20.27
C GLU A 39 2.55 14.44 18.82
N LEU A 40 3.19 13.82 17.82
CA LEU A 40 2.72 13.89 16.43
C LEU A 40 1.30 13.37 16.25
N LEU A 41 0.98 12.19 16.81
CA LEU A 41 -0.38 11.65 16.74
C LEU A 41 -1.41 12.58 17.40
N THR A 42 -1.03 13.22 18.50
CA THR A 42 -1.88 14.19 19.21
C THR A 42 -2.11 15.44 18.36
N SER A 43 -1.08 15.93 17.66
CA SER A 43 -1.19 17.04 16.71
C SER A 43 -2.10 16.71 15.54
N ILE A 44 -1.96 15.52 14.93
CA ILE A 44 -2.86 15.04 13.86
C ILE A 44 -4.30 14.98 14.36
N GLN A 45 -4.52 14.38 15.53
CA GLN A 45 -5.86 14.22 16.11
C GLN A 45 -6.51 15.58 16.41
N SER A 46 -5.76 16.51 16.98
CA SER A 46 -6.25 17.86 17.30
C SER A 46 -6.64 18.62 16.03
N PHE A 47 -5.81 18.51 14.98
CA PHE A 47 -6.09 19.10 13.68
C PHE A 47 -7.33 18.46 13.02
N ALA A 48 -7.44 17.14 13.03
CA ALA A 48 -8.61 16.42 12.55
C ALA A 48 -9.91 16.87 13.25
N PHE A 49 -9.88 17.01 14.58
CA PHE A 49 -11.04 17.41 15.36
C PHE A 49 -11.53 18.82 15.00
N GLN A 50 -10.62 19.76 14.73
CA GLN A 50 -10.97 21.11 14.33
C GLN A 50 -11.60 21.13 12.92
N PHE A 51 -10.92 20.55 11.93
CA PHE A 51 -11.35 20.68 10.54
C PHE A 51 -12.56 19.82 10.17
N LEU A 52 -12.76 18.66 10.81
CA LEU A 52 -13.95 17.84 10.56
C LEU A 52 -15.23 18.48 11.08
N LYS A 53 -15.13 19.35 12.10
CA LYS A 53 -16.26 20.15 12.58
C LYS A 53 -16.57 21.29 11.63
N ASP A 54 -15.54 22.02 11.21
CA ASP A 54 -15.67 23.19 10.33
C ASP A 54 -16.20 22.80 8.93
N ALA A 55 -15.84 21.60 8.43
CA ALA A 55 -16.31 21.05 7.15
C ALA A 55 -17.80 20.71 7.08
N SER A 56 -18.52 20.73 8.22
CA SER A 56 -19.95 20.43 8.27
C SER A 56 -20.85 21.66 8.07
N ASP A 57 -20.28 22.86 8.01
CA ASP A 57 -21.03 24.11 7.95
C ASP A 57 -21.29 24.54 6.49
N LYS A 58 -22.54 24.87 6.15
CA LYS A 58 -23.08 24.89 4.76
C LYS A 58 -22.65 26.08 3.88
N ASP A 59 -21.59 26.81 4.23
CA ASP A 59 -21.14 27.97 3.45
C ASP A 59 -20.20 27.54 2.31
N VAL A 60 -20.48 27.96 1.08
CA VAL A 60 -19.71 27.59 -0.13
C VAL A 60 -18.25 28.03 -0.01
N THR A 61 -17.97 29.18 0.61
CA THR A 61 -16.59 29.63 0.85
C THR A 61 -15.89 28.80 1.93
N ARG A 62 -16.64 28.27 2.90
CA ARG A 62 -16.10 27.31 3.89
C ARG A 62 -15.83 25.94 3.30
N SER A 63 -16.52 25.56 2.22
CA SER A 63 -16.27 24.30 1.52
C SER A 63 -14.85 24.22 0.93
N GLU A 64 -14.36 25.29 0.30
CA GLU A 64 -12.99 25.32 -0.24
C GLU A 64 -11.93 25.32 0.87
N GLU A 65 -12.17 26.05 1.97
CA GLU A 65 -11.28 26.08 3.12
C GLU A 65 -11.24 24.73 3.87
N ALA A 66 -12.39 24.07 3.98
CA ALA A 66 -12.52 22.72 4.52
C ALA A 66 -11.76 21.71 3.67
N ASP A 67 -11.92 21.75 2.35
CA ASP A 67 -11.18 20.88 1.42
C ASP A 67 -9.67 21.08 1.58
N GLN A 68 -9.20 22.32 1.62
CA GLN A 68 -7.77 22.61 1.86
C GLN A 68 -7.29 22.14 3.23
N GLY A 69 -8.13 22.24 4.27
CA GLY A 69 -7.86 21.68 5.59
C GLY A 69 -7.69 20.16 5.55
N LEU A 70 -8.58 19.45 4.86
CA LEU A 70 -8.46 18.01 4.65
C LEU A 70 -7.16 17.66 3.91
N GLN A 71 -6.74 18.46 2.92
CA GLN A 71 -5.45 18.24 2.25
C GLN A 71 -4.25 18.33 3.20
N VAL A 72 -4.27 19.28 4.14
CA VAL A 72 -3.23 19.38 5.18
C VAL A 72 -3.27 18.14 6.07
N LEU A 73 -4.46 17.72 6.51
CA LEU A 73 -4.62 16.54 7.36
C LEU A 73 -4.08 15.27 6.69
N TRP A 74 -4.46 15.01 5.43
CA TRP A 74 -3.96 13.85 4.67
C TRP A 74 -2.45 13.89 4.51
N ARG A 75 -1.90 15.08 4.27
CA ARG A 75 -0.45 15.26 4.20
C ARG A 75 0.22 14.96 5.54
N MET A 76 -0.36 15.35 6.68
CA MET A 76 0.20 15.00 7.99
C MET A 76 0.28 13.49 8.20
N PHE A 77 -0.77 12.73 7.86
CA PHE A 77 -0.74 11.26 7.91
C PHE A 77 0.36 10.67 7.02
N ILE A 78 0.39 11.11 5.76
CA ILE A 78 1.32 10.57 4.74
C ILE A 78 2.78 10.89 5.08
N GLU A 79 3.07 12.11 5.51
CA GLU A 79 4.45 12.50 5.86
C GLU A 79 4.90 11.80 7.15
N THR A 80 4.01 11.62 8.12
CA THR A 80 4.29 10.80 9.31
C THR A 80 4.63 9.36 8.91
N ALA A 81 3.81 8.76 8.03
CA ALA A 81 4.03 7.41 7.55
C ALA A 81 5.37 7.23 6.84
N LYS A 82 5.90 8.24 6.15
CA LYS A 82 7.21 8.17 5.48
C LYS A 82 8.40 8.16 6.45
N VAL A 83 8.23 8.68 7.67
CA VAL A 83 9.31 8.82 8.66
C VAL A 83 9.32 7.68 9.67
N LEU A 84 8.16 7.10 9.99
CA LEU A 84 8.07 5.93 10.86
C LEU A 84 8.73 4.72 10.20
N GLU A 85 9.73 4.12 10.84
CA GLU A 85 10.39 2.91 10.35
C GLU A 85 9.35 1.80 10.09
N LYS A 86 9.52 1.02 9.03
CA LYS A 86 8.57 -0.03 8.63
C LYS A 86 8.19 -1.04 9.73
N ASP A 87 9.09 -1.31 10.67
CA ASP A 87 8.86 -2.27 11.75
C ASP A 87 8.40 -1.57 13.06
N ASP A 88 8.16 -0.26 13.00
CA ASP A 88 7.71 0.53 14.13
C ASP A 88 6.22 0.26 14.45
N PRO A 89 5.88 -0.16 15.69
CA PRO A 89 4.48 -0.37 16.07
C PRO A 89 3.63 0.91 16.03
N PHE A 90 4.23 2.10 15.92
CA PHE A 90 3.47 3.34 15.74
C PHE A 90 2.71 3.41 14.41
N HIS A 91 3.06 2.60 13.40
CA HIS A 91 2.23 2.46 12.20
C HIS A 91 0.80 2.04 12.54
N ASP A 92 0.61 1.12 13.49
CA ASP A 92 -0.72 0.68 13.92
C ASP A 92 -1.51 1.81 14.58
N LYS A 93 -0.85 2.60 15.43
CA LYS A 93 -1.48 3.77 16.05
C LYS A 93 -1.88 4.83 15.02
N LEU A 94 -1.06 5.03 13.99
CA LEU A 94 -1.36 5.96 12.91
C LEU A 94 -2.56 5.50 12.08
N VAL A 95 -2.65 4.19 11.76
CA VAL A 95 -3.80 3.61 11.07
C VAL A 95 -5.07 3.66 11.92
N LEU A 96 -4.97 3.37 13.22
CA LEU A 96 -6.09 3.51 14.16
C LEU A 96 -6.58 4.96 14.24
N LEU A 97 -5.68 5.94 14.21
CA LEU A 97 -6.06 7.35 14.18
C LEU A 97 -6.74 7.72 12.85
N LEU A 98 -6.31 7.14 11.72
CA LEU A 98 -6.97 7.35 10.43
C LEU A 98 -8.39 6.75 10.42
N LEU A 99 -8.57 5.53 10.96
CA LEU A 99 -9.89 4.92 11.15
C LEU A 99 -10.77 5.78 12.05
N TRP A 100 -10.24 6.23 13.19
CA TRP A 100 -10.96 7.13 14.08
C TRP A 100 -11.38 8.40 13.37
N THR A 101 -10.50 8.99 12.55
CA THR A 101 -10.78 10.21 11.78
C THR A 101 -11.93 9.98 10.79
N LYS A 102 -11.92 8.83 10.09
CA LYS A 102 -13.02 8.40 9.20
C LYS A 102 -14.35 8.28 9.93
N GLU A 103 -14.38 7.53 11.03
CA GLU A 103 -15.61 7.30 11.79
C GLU A 103 -16.10 8.57 12.48
N PHE A 104 -15.21 9.37 13.05
CA PHE A 104 -15.56 10.66 13.67
C PHE A 104 -16.18 11.61 12.65
N GLY A 105 -15.58 11.75 11.46
CA GLY A 105 -16.12 12.59 10.40
C GLY A 105 -17.51 12.14 9.96
N LYS A 106 -17.75 10.83 9.86
CA LYS A 106 -19.08 10.26 9.58
C LYS A 106 -20.09 10.58 10.68
N LEU A 107 -19.78 10.26 11.94
CA LEU A 107 -20.66 10.49 13.09
C LEU A 107 -21.01 11.98 13.25
N HIS A 108 -20.03 12.87 13.04
CA HIS A 108 -20.28 14.31 13.10
C HIS A 108 -21.27 14.76 12.02
N LYS A 109 -21.09 14.30 10.78
CA LYS A 109 -22.01 14.58 9.67
C LYS A 109 -23.43 14.07 9.96
N ASP A 110 -23.56 12.84 10.46
CA ASP A 110 -24.86 12.23 10.79
C ASP A 110 -25.63 13.04 11.85
N LEU A 111 -24.93 13.65 12.81
CA LEU A 111 -25.53 14.47 13.87
C LEU A 111 -25.91 15.89 13.41
N HIS A 112 -25.14 16.48 12.50
CA HIS A 112 -25.23 17.91 12.16
C HIS A 112 -25.74 18.20 10.74
N SER A 113 -25.84 17.19 9.88
CA SER A 113 -26.26 17.35 8.49
C SER A 113 -27.11 16.16 8.01
N PRO A 114 -28.42 16.13 8.33
CA PRO A 114 -29.29 15.00 7.99
C PRO A 114 -29.45 14.74 6.47
N ASP A 115 -29.08 15.71 5.62
CA ASP A 115 -29.07 15.58 4.15
C ASP A 115 -27.71 15.10 3.57
N SER A 116 -26.67 14.90 4.40
CA SER A 116 -25.30 14.61 3.92
C SER A 116 -25.05 13.16 3.53
N ALA A 117 -26.09 12.33 3.42
CA ALA A 117 -25.99 10.90 3.11
C ALA A 117 -25.27 10.56 1.78
N LYS A 118 -24.87 11.57 0.99
CA LYS A 118 -24.21 11.42 -0.31
C LYS A 118 -22.70 11.61 -0.35
N THR A 119 -22.05 12.20 0.66
CA THR A 119 -20.57 12.34 0.63
C THR A 119 -19.90 11.19 1.37
N THR A 120 -19.42 10.20 0.60
CA THR A 120 -18.61 9.10 1.12
C THR A 120 -17.28 9.64 1.62
N TRP A 121 -16.69 9.00 2.63
CA TRP A 121 -15.31 9.32 3.07
C TRP A 121 -14.30 9.27 1.91
N GLU A 122 -14.57 8.44 0.91
CA GLU A 122 -13.77 8.32 -0.31
C GLU A 122 -13.74 9.63 -1.12
N SER A 123 -14.78 10.46 -1.05
CA SER A 123 -14.80 11.78 -1.68
C SER A 123 -13.98 12.83 -0.93
N SER A 124 -13.35 12.50 0.20
CA SER A 124 -12.49 13.42 0.96
C SER A 124 -11.10 13.61 0.37
N GLY A 125 -10.75 12.86 -0.68
CA GLY A 125 -9.49 13.01 -1.42
C GLY A 125 -8.27 12.34 -0.78
N PHE A 126 -8.43 11.61 0.33
CA PHE A 126 -7.30 10.91 0.98
C PHE A 126 -6.59 9.96 0.01
N ALA A 127 -7.34 9.16 -0.73
CA ALA A 127 -6.76 8.19 -1.67
C ALA A 127 -6.03 8.87 -2.84
N ASP A 128 -6.54 10.00 -3.33
CA ASP A 128 -5.87 10.80 -4.36
C ASP A 128 -4.53 11.34 -3.86
N ARG A 129 -4.51 11.90 -2.65
CA ARG A 129 -3.27 12.37 -2.01
C ARG A 129 -2.27 11.25 -1.74
N LEU A 130 -2.76 10.09 -1.34
CA LEU A 130 -1.90 8.93 -1.14
C LEU A 130 -1.27 8.50 -2.48
N GLN A 131 -2.05 8.45 -3.56
CA GLN A 131 -1.56 8.16 -4.91
C GLN A 131 -0.50 9.18 -5.38
N GLU A 132 -0.76 10.48 -5.25
CA GLU A 132 0.21 11.53 -5.61
C GLU A 132 1.52 11.39 -4.81
N SER A 133 1.40 11.06 -3.52
CA SER A 133 2.56 10.81 -2.66
C SER A 133 3.35 9.58 -3.10
N TRP A 134 2.67 8.53 -3.55
CA TRP A 134 3.31 7.34 -4.12
C TRP A 134 4.05 7.65 -5.42
N GLU A 135 3.44 8.40 -6.34
CA GLU A 135 4.07 8.85 -7.58
C GLU A 135 5.34 9.67 -7.33
N HIS A 136 5.26 10.59 -6.36
CA HIS A 136 6.43 11.34 -5.91
C HIS A 136 7.49 10.43 -5.29
N ALA A 137 7.11 9.51 -4.38
CA ALA A 137 8.05 8.61 -3.71
C ALA A 137 8.73 7.64 -4.69
N VAL A 138 8.01 7.16 -5.71
CA VAL A 138 8.59 6.33 -6.77
C VAL A 138 9.57 7.15 -7.61
N SER A 139 9.27 8.42 -7.90
CA SER A 139 10.11 9.27 -8.74
C SER A 139 11.39 9.75 -8.04
N SER A 140 11.29 10.17 -6.77
CA SER A 140 12.38 10.88 -6.08
C SER A 140 12.64 10.41 -4.64
N GLY A 141 11.83 9.48 -4.12
CA GLY A 141 11.93 8.98 -2.75
C GLY A 141 13.03 7.94 -2.54
N THR A 142 13.42 7.77 -1.28
CA THR A 142 14.37 6.73 -0.87
C THR A 142 13.69 5.37 -0.71
N SER A 143 14.46 4.28 -0.76
CA SER A 143 13.93 2.93 -0.48
C SER A 143 13.31 2.83 0.92
N PHE A 144 13.88 3.55 1.90
CA PHE A 144 13.33 3.67 3.25
C PHE A 144 11.93 4.30 3.25
N GLN A 145 11.76 5.46 2.60
CA GLN A 145 10.45 6.12 2.50
C GLN A 145 9.41 5.26 1.80
N LEU A 146 9.82 4.53 0.75
CA LEU A 146 8.94 3.59 0.04
C LEU A 146 8.48 2.45 0.96
N CYS A 147 9.39 1.86 1.76
CA CYS A 147 9.04 0.78 2.69
C CYS A 147 8.10 1.25 3.81
N ASN A 148 8.36 2.43 4.35
CA ASN A 148 7.55 3.00 5.42
C ASN A 148 6.14 3.36 4.91
N LEU A 149 6.06 3.97 3.73
CA LEU A 149 4.79 4.26 3.08
C LEU A 149 4.03 2.98 2.68
N ALA A 150 4.73 1.93 2.22
CA ALA A 150 4.15 0.61 1.96
C ALA A 150 3.48 0.07 3.22
N THR A 151 4.21 0.05 4.34
CA THR A 151 3.74 -0.48 5.63
C THR A 151 2.45 0.21 6.08
N PHE A 152 2.43 1.54 6.06
CA PHE A 152 1.23 2.30 6.43
C PHE A 152 0.07 2.01 5.47
N SER A 153 0.33 2.05 4.16
CA SER A 153 -0.71 1.90 3.14
C SER A 153 -1.31 0.49 3.13
N SER A 154 -0.49 -0.55 3.31
CA SER A 154 -0.94 -1.94 3.36
C SER A 154 -1.72 -2.22 4.65
N LYS A 155 -1.28 -1.72 5.81
CA LYS A 155 -2.08 -1.80 7.05
C LYS A 155 -3.41 -1.07 6.92
N ALA A 156 -3.43 0.11 6.31
CA ALA A 156 -4.66 0.87 6.06
C ALA A 156 -5.62 0.14 5.10
N LEU A 157 -5.10 -0.48 4.04
CA LEU A 157 -5.87 -1.31 3.12
C LEU A 157 -6.46 -2.54 3.84
N SER A 158 -5.65 -3.25 4.64
CA SER A 158 -6.10 -4.40 5.42
C SER A 158 -7.13 -4.02 6.49
N ALA A 159 -7.09 -2.80 7.01
CA ALA A 159 -8.12 -2.23 7.89
C ALA A 159 -9.39 -1.76 7.14
N GLY A 160 -9.43 -1.88 5.80
CA GLY A 160 -10.59 -1.54 4.98
C GLY A 160 -10.78 -0.04 4.70
N ILE A 161 -9.69 0.72 4.70
CA ILE A 161 -9.70 2.15 4.36
C ILE A 161 -9.51 2.31 2.85
N CYS A 162 -10.42 3.03 2.18
CA CYS A 162 -10.33 3.37 0.75
C CYS A 162 -9.98 2.17 -0.16
N GLN A 163 -10.64 1.02 0.06
CA GLN A 163 -10.21 -0.27 -0.46
C GLN A 163 -9.92 -0.26 -1.96
N ASP A 164 -10.86 0.23 -2.79
CA ASP A 164 -10.70 0.20 -4.24
C ASP A 164 -9.52 1.07 -4.70
N SER A 165 -9.48 2.33 -4.24
CA SER A 165 -8.40 3.25 -4.64
C SER A 165 -7.02 2.82 -4.12
N MET A 166 -6.93 2.28 -2.90
CA MET A 166 -5.66 1.77 -2.36
C MET A 166 -5.19 0.52 -3.09
N VAL A 167 -6.10 -0.37 -3.46
CA VAL A 167 -5.79 -1.53 -4.31
C VAL A 167 -5.23 -1.04 -5.64
N MET A 168 -5.83 -0.04 -6.27
CA MET A 168 -5.32 0.53 -7.52
C MET A 168 -3.89 1.05 -7.38
N THR A 169 -3.60 1.79 -6.32
CA THR A 169 -2.25 2.28 -6.01
C THR A 169 -1.26 1.12 -5.82
N ALA A 170 -1.66 0.07 -5.11
CA ALA A 170 -0.80 -1.08 -4.87
C ALA A 170 -0.52 -1.88 -6.16
N LEU A 171 -1.53 -2.12 -7.00
CA LEU A 171 -1.38 -2.80 -8.28
C LEU A 171 -0.48 -2.00 -9.24
N TRP A 172 -0.67 -0.68 -9.29
CA TRP A 172 0.22 0.22 -10.02
C TRP A 172 1.67 0.10 -9.52
N TYR A 173 1.88 0.13 -8.20
CA TYR A 173 3.21 0.00 -7.62
C TYR A 173 3.88 -1.34 -7.97
N LEU A 174 3.14 -2.45 -7.83
CA LEU A 174 3.64 -3.79 -8.15
C LEU A 174 3.97 -3.93 -9.63
N ARG A 175 3.21 -3.28 -10.52
CA ARG A 175 3.57 -3.18 -11.94
C ARG A 175 4.91 -2.48 -12.13
N GLU A 176 5.10 -1.30 -11.53
CA GLU A 176 6.36 -0.54 -11.67
C GLU A 176 7.56 -1.33 -11.11
N ALA A 177 7.34 -2.15 -10.08
CA ALA A 177 8.39 -2.94 -9.45
C ALA A 177 8.69 -4.27 -10.16
N LEU A 178 7.67 -4.98 -10.67
CA LEU A 178 7.80 -6.38 -11.11
C LEU A 178 7.63 -6.56 -12.62
N GLU A 179 7.03 -5.61 -13.33
CA GLU A 179 6.74 -5.73 -14.76
C GLU A 179 7.66 -4.86 -15.63
N THR A 180 8.84 -4.55 -15.10
CA THR A 180 9.89 -3.78 -15.77
C THR A 180 11.15 -4.62 -15.98
N SER A 181 11.83 -4.41 -17.10
CA SER A 181 13.15 -4.99 -17.38
C SER A 181 14.30 -4.17 -16.80
N ALA A 182 14.02 -3.00 -16.21
CA ALA A 182 15.03 -2.15 -15.60
C ALA A 182 15.43 -2.70 -14.23
N GLU A 183 16.53 -3.46 -14.18
CA GLU A 183 17.00 -4.13 -12.96
C GLU A 183 17.28 -3.14 -11.81
N ALA A 184 17.85 -1.96 -12.09
CA ALA A 184 18.07 -0.93 -11.08
C ALA A 184 16.76 -0.36 -10.49
N VAL A 185 15.71 -0.27 -11.30
CA VAL A 185 14.37 0.15 -10.82
C VAL A 185 13.76 -0.96 -9.97
N THR A 186 13.83 -2.20 -10.46
CA THR A 186 13.37 -3.39 -9.76
C THR A 186 14.02 -3.49 -8.38
N ALA A 187 15.35 -3.46 -8.30
CA ALA A 187 16.10 -3.56 -7.04
C ALA A 187 15.70 -2.49 -6.02
N ARG A 188 15.43 -1.26 -6.47
CA ARG A 188 15.03 -0.15 -5.59
C ARG A 188 13.60 -0.30 -5.05
N LEU A 189 12.68 -0.75 -5.89
CA LEU A 189 11.24 -0.84 -5.55
C LEU A 189 10.86 -2.18 -4.87
N LEU A 190 11.67 -3.22 -5.06
CA LEU A 190 11.40 -4.57 -4.57
C LEU A 190 11.09 -4.64 -3.07
N PRO A 191 11.81 -3.98 -2.15
CA PRO A 191 11.55 -4.10 -0.72
C PRO A 191 10.13 -3.67 -0.32
N ALA A 192 9.61 -2.60 -0.92
CA ALA A 192 8.24 -2.15 -0.67
C ALA A 192 7.19 -3.01 -1.41
N ALA A 193 7.53 -3.61 -2.56
CA ALA A 193 6.68 -4.58 -3.23
C ALA A 193 6.46 -5.83 -2.36
N VAL A 194 7.52 -6.29 -1.68
CA VAL A 194 7.44 -7.40 -0.72
C VAL A 194 6.50 -7.05 0.43
N ILE A 195 6.56 -5.84 0.98
CA ILE A 195 5.65 -5.39 2.07
C ILE A 195 4.18 -5.42 1.61
N TRP A 196 3.91 -4.90 0.42
CA TRP A 196 2.56 -4.94 -0.16
C TRP A 196 2.04 -6.37 -0.29
N VAL A 197 2.84 -7.25 -0.87
CA VAL A 197 2.45 -8.65 -1.07
C VAL A 197 2.29 -9.37 0.27
N ASP A 198 3.24 -9.23 1.19
CA ASP A 198 3.18 -9.88 2.49
C ASP A 198 1.89 -9.52 3.26
N GLN A 199 1.56 -8.23 3.31
CA GLN A 199 0.40 -7.77 4.09
C GLN A 199 -0.94 -7.85 3.36
N CYS A 200 -0.95 -7.86 2.03
CA CYS A 200 -2.18 -7.79 1.23
C CYS A 200 -2.37 -8.97 0.27
N ARG A 201 -1.57 -10.03 0.37
CA ARG A 201 -1.62 -11.23 -0.50
C ARG A 201 -3.02 -11.78 -0.71
N HIS A 202 -3.80 -11.96 0.37
CA HIS A 202 -5.13 -12.56 0.29
C HIS A 202 -6.11 -11.65 -0.46
N ARG A 203 -5.98 -10.33 -0.27
CA ARG A 203 -6.77 -9.35 -1.00
C ARG A 203 -6.43 -9.36 -2.48
N PHE A 204 -5.14 -9.36 -2.83
CA PHE A 204 -4.72 -9.45 -4.23
C PHE A 204 -5.14 -10.75 -4.89
N LEU A 205 -4.94 -11.90 -4.24
CA LEU A 205 -5.40 -13.17 -4.79
C LEU A 205 -6.91 -13.16 -5.05
N THR A 206 -7.71 -12.70 -4.09
CA THR A 206 -9.16 -12.56 -4.27
C THR A 206 -9.50 -11.68 -5.48
N LEU A 207 -8.84 -10.53 -5.64
CA LEU A 207 -9.04 -9.63 -6.77
C LEU A 207 -8.62 -10.25 -8.11
N SER A 208 -7.65 -11.16 -8.11
CA SER A 208 -7.18 -11.83 -9.33
C SER A 208 -8.15 -12.92 -9.83
N ILE A 209 -9.04 -13.39 -8.94
CA ILE A 209 -10.00 -14.48 -9.20
C ILE A 209 -11.40 -13.94 -9.44
N VAL A 210 -11.81 -12.96 -8.63
CA VAL A 210 -13.13 -12.34 -8.74
C VAL A 210 -13.09 -11.36 -9.91
N ASP A 211 -14.04 -11.51 -10.83
CA ASP A 211 -14.17 -10.65 -12.01
C ASP A 211 -14.59 -9.23 -11.57
N TYR A 212 -13.58 -8.38 -11.34
CA TYR A 212 -13.75 -6.95 -11.09
C TYR A 212 -13.38 -6.19 -12.37
N SER A 213 -14.40 -5.74 -13.11
CA SER A 213 -14.18 -4.84 -14.24
C SER A 213 -13.98 -3.41 -13.73
N TYR A 214 -12.78 -2.86 -13.98
CA TYR A 214 -12.46 -1.46 -13.70
C TYR A 214 -12.38 -0.61 -14.97
N GLU A 215 -12.83 -1.12 -16.12
CA GLU A 215 -12.70 -0.44 -17.43
C GLU A 215 -13.36 0.95 -17.45
N ALA A 216 -14.46 1.12 -16.70
CA ALA A 216 -15.15 2.41 -16.58
C ALA A 216 -14.52 3.35 -15.52
N HIS A 217 -13.48 2.91 -14.80
CA HIS A 217 -12.90 3.71 -13.72
C HIS A 217 -12.00 4.81 -14.31
N PRO A 218 -12.09 6.08 -13.83
CA PRO A 218 -11.27 7.20 -14.34
C PRO A 218 -9.75 6.96 -14.29
N LYS A 219 -9.32 6.04 -13.42
CA LYS A 219 -7.93 5.64 -13.22
C LYS A 219 -7.58 4.27 -13.81
N ALA A 220 -8.33 3.78 -14.81
CA ALA A 220 -8.08 2.47 -15.45
C ALA A 220 -6.62 2.27 -15.91
N HIS A 221 -5.91 3.35 -16.27
CA HIS A 221 -4.49 3.29 -16.64
C HIS A 221 -3.56 2.76 -15.51
N LEU A 222 -3.99 2.80 -14.24
CA LEU A 222 -3.27 2.20 -13.12
C LEU A 222 -3.28 0.67 -13.17
N PHE A 223 -4.30 0.07 -13.81
CA PHE A 223 -4.39 -1.37 -14.02
C PHE A 223 -3.66 -1.85 -15.28
N ALA A 224 -3.26 -0.95 -16.18
CA ALA A 224 -2.60 -1.34 -17.42
C ALA A 224 -1.37 -2.22 -17.15
N SER A 225 -1.19 -3.26 -17.97
CA SER A 225 -0.03 -4.16 -17.90
C SER A 225 1.28 -3.43 -18.23
N GLY A 226 2.34 -3.78 -17.51
CA GLY A 226 3.70 -3.26 -17.67
C GLY A 226 4.42 -3.82 -18.91
N ALA A 227 5.68 -3.46 -19.08
CA ALA A 227 6.43 -3.81 -20.28
C ALA A 227 6.63 -5.33 -20.42
N LEU A 228 7.04 -6.02 -19.34
CA LEU A 228 7.33 -7.45 -19.38
C LEU A 228 6.09 -8.31 -19.66
N VAL A 229 4.97 -8.00 -19.03
CA VAL A 229 3.70 -8.73 -19.23
C VAL A 229 3.21 -8.58 -20.68
N ARG A 230 3.28 -7.35 -21.22
CA ARG A 230 2.92 -7.09 -22.62
C ARG A 230 3.81 -7.84 -23.62
N THR A 231 5.12 -7.95 -23.35
CA THR A 231 6.03 -8.72 -24.22
C THR A 231 5.73 -10.22 -24.25
N GLN A 232 5.03 -10.74 -23.24
CA GLN A 232 4.59 -12.14 -23.18
C GLN A 232 3.19 -12.36 -23.77
N GLY A 233 2.59 -11.35 -24.41
CA GLY A 233 1.30 -11.47 -25.09
C GLY A 233 0.07 -11.34 -24.19
N PHE A 234 0.26 -11.09 -22.89
CA PHE A 234 -0.83 -10.82 -21.96
C PHE A 234 -1.27 -9.35 -22.08
N ASN A 235 -2.25 -9.09 -22.94
CA ASN A 235 -2.89 -7.77 -23.09
C ASN A 235 -4.29 -7.76 -22.47
N GLN A 236 -4.40 -8.21 -21.22
CA GLN A 236 -5.66 -8.04 -20.47
C GLN A 236 -5.64 -6.69 -19.73
N PRO A 237 -6.76 -5.93 -19.77
CA PRO A 237 -6.87 -4.63 -19.11
C PRO A 237 -6.93 -4.75 -17.59
N ASP A 238 -7.42 -5.88 -17.09
CA ASP A 238 -7.70 -6.10 -15.67
C ASP A 238 -6.63 -6.95 -14.96
N PHE A 239 -6.72 -6.98 -13.62
CA PHE A 239 -5.86 -7.81 -12.79
C PHE A 239 -6.40 -9.24 -12.74
N SER A 240 -5.65 -10.19 -13.28
CA SER A 240 -6.06 -11.60 -13.42
C SER A 240 -5.16 -12.57 -12.66
N LEU A 241 -5.62 -13.80 -12.49
CA LEU A 241 -4.83 -14.88 -11.91
C LEU A 241 -3.53 -15.12 -12.67
N ASP A 242 -3.52 -14.98 -14.01
CA ASP A 242 -2.31 -15.09 -14.82
C ASP A 242 -1.27 -14.02 -14.44
N ARG A 243 -1.73 -12.78 -14.20
CA ARG A 243 -0.86 -11.69 -13.77
C ARG A 243 -0.34 -11.88 -12.35
N TRP A 244 -1.17 -12.42 -11.45
CA TRP A 244 -0.74 -12.85 -10.12
C TRP A 244 0.37 -13.93 -10.19
N LEU A 245 0.17 -14.95 -11.02
CA LEU A 245 1.14 -16.02 -11.24
C LEU A 245 2.42 -15.50 -11.91
N PHE A 246 2.30 -14.52 -12.82
CA PHE A 246 3.45 -13.84 -13.40
C PHE A 246 4.29 -13.14 -12.32
N TRP A 247 3.68 -12.38 -11.41
CA TRP A 247 4.42 -11.73 -10.31
C TRP A 247 5.09 -12.75 -9.41
N ARG A 248 4.42 -13.85 -9.06
CA ARG A 248 5.01 -14.93 -8.27
C ARG A 248 6.25 -15.52 -8.95
N ARG A 249 6.18 -15.77 -10.26
CA ARG A 249 7.35 -16.22 -11.06
C ARG A 249 8.44 -15.14 -11.13
N ARG A 250 8.08 -13.86 -11.19
CA ARG A 250 9.07 -12.77 -11.18
C ARG A 250 9.84 -12.73 -9.87
N PHE A 251 9.18 -12.88 -8.71
CA PHE A 251 9.87 -13.02 -7.43
C PHE A 251 10.80 -14.23 -7.39
N GLN A 252 10.35 -15.37 -7.92
CA GLN A 252 11.17 -16.56 -8.03
C GLN A 252 12.41 -16.37 -8.93
N GLN A 253 12.29 -15.64 -10.03
CA GLN A 253 13.43 -15.30 -10.88
C GLN A 253 14.42 -14.38 -10.15
N LEU A 254 13.88 -13.33 -9.50
CA LEU A 254 14.69 -12.38 -8.74
C LEU A 254 15.38 -13.00 -7.52
N SER A 255 14.85 -14.10 -6.97
CA SER A 255 15.52 -14.84 -5.88
C SER A 255 16.83 -15.52 -6.31
N HIS A 256 17.11 -15.57 -7.62
CA HIS A 256 18.37 -16.04 -8.19
C HIS A 256 19.29 -14.91 -8.67
N SER A 257 18.97 -13.66 -8.31
CA SER A 257 19.81 -12.50 -8.63
C SER A 257 21.22 -12.67 -8.04
N GLU A 258 22.24 -12.19 -8.76
CA GLU A 258 23.61 -12.09 -8.25
C GLU A 258 23.71 -11.10 -7.07
N ASP A 259 22.81 -10.13 -7.02
CA ASP A 259 22.67 -9.24 -5.87
C ASP A 259 21.98 -9.98 -4.71
N SER A 260 22.75 -10.33 -3.69
CA SER A 260 22.26 -11.04 -2.50
C SER A 260 21.12 -10.31 -1.76
N GLY A 261 21.08 -8.98 -1.81
CA GLY A 261 20.00 -8.18 -1.22
C GLY A 261 18.70 -8.34 -1.99
N VAL A 262 18.78 -8.24 -3.32
CA VAL A 262 17.64 -8.51 -4.21
C VAL A 262 17.16 -9.95 -4.07
N ALA A 263 18.08 -10.92 -4.08
CA ALA A 263 17.75 -12.34 -3.96
C ALA A 263 17.00 -12.65 -2.66
N LYS A 264 17.49 -12.12 -1.53
CA LYS A 264 16.86 -12.30 -0.21
C LYS A 264 15.47 -11.68 -0.14
N GLU A 265 15.31 -10.43 -0.60
CA GLU A 265 14.01 -9.77 -0.60
C GLU A 265 13.02 -10.47 -1.55
N ALA A 266 13.47 -10.88 -2.73
CA ALA A 266 12.63 -11.58 -3.69
C ALA A 266 12.16 -12.94 -3.16
N LYS A 267 13.01 -13.67 -2.44
CA LYS A 267 12.62 -14.93 -1.77
C LYS A 267 11.50 -14.71 -0.75
N LYS A 268 11.52 -13.60 0.01
CA LYS A 268 10.41 -13.24 0.92
C LYS A 268 9.11 -13.00 0.15
N GLY A 269 9.17 -12.22 -0.93
CA GLY A 269 8.01 -11.96 -1.79
C GLY A 269 7.41 -13.25 -2.39
N PHE A 270 8.26 -14.15 -2.88
CA PHE A 270 7.81 -15.47 -3.36
C PHE A 270 7.13 -16.28 -2.26
N THR A 271 7.75 -16.36 -1.07
CA THR A 271 7.25 -17.13 0.08
C THR A 271 5.91 -16.57 0.57
N ALA A 272 5.74 -15.25 0.58
CA ALA A 272 4.47 -14.61 0.90
C ALA A 272 3.35 -14.99 -0.09
N MET A 273 3.67 -15.25 -1.37
CA MET A 273 2.65 -15.58 -2.37
C MET A 273 2.31 -17.07 -2.46
N ILE A 274 3.27 -17.97 -2.25
CA ILE A 274 3.16 -19.40 -2.63
C ILE A 274 2.19 -20.23 -1.76
N ASN A 275 1.70 -19.68 -0.65
CA ASN A 275 0.72 -20.35 0.21
C ASN A 275 -0.64 -19.63 0.27
N CYS A 276 -0.81 -18.55 -0.52
CA CYS A 276 -1.95 -17.65 -0.37
C CYS A 276 -3.29 -18.33 -0.70
N GLY A 277 -3.31 -19.22 -1.71
CA GLY A 277 -4.51 -19.99 -2.05
C GLY A 277 -4.89 -20.96 -0.94
N ARG A 278 -3.91 -21.70 -0.44
CA ARG A 278 -4.09 -22.65 0.67
C ARG A 278 -4.65 -21.99 1.93
N ASP A 279 -4.20 -20.77 2.26
CA ASP A 279 -4.73 -20.00 3.40
C ASP A 279 -6.23 -19.66 3.25
N LEU A 280 -6.75 -19.63 2.02
CA LEU A 280 -8.14 -19.28 1.68
C LEU A 280 -8.98 -20.47 1.20
N ASP A 281 -8.47 -21.69 1.33
CA ASP A 281 -9.10 -22.90 0.76
C ASP A 281 -9.38 -22.77 -0.76
N TYR A 282 -8.50 -22.08 -1.49
CA TYR A 282 -8.59 -21.89 -2.94
C TYR A 282 -7.40 -22.53 -3.66
N GLU A 283 -7.67 -23.31 -4.71
CA GLU A 283 -6.61 -23.97 -5.48
C GLU A 283 -5.92 -22.99 -6.43
N VAL A 284 -4.68 -22.63 -6.09
CA VAL A 284 -3.79 -21.85 -6.97
C VAL A 284 -2.74 -22.79 -7.59
N PRO A 285 -2.52 -22.75 -8.91
CA PRO A 285 -1.54 -23.60 -9.57
C PRO A 285 -0.18 -23.57 -8.88
N GLY A 286 0.44 -24.73 -8.69
CA GLY A 286 1.79 -24.88 -8.12
C GLY A 286 1.90 -24.85 -6.59
N GLU A 287 0.87 -24.42 -5.84
CA GLU A 287 0.98 -24.35 -4.37
C GLU A 287 0.99 -25.75 -3.71
N ALA A 288 0.18 -26.69 -4.20
CA ALA A 288 0.15 -28.07 -3.69
C ALA A 288 1.51 -28.78 -3.86
N LYS A 289 2.08 -28.71 -5.07
CA LYS A 289 3.40 -29.24 -5.39
C LYS A 289 4.51 -28.57 -4.56
N PHE A 290 4.33 -27.31 -4.15
CA PHE A 290 5.28 -26.62 -3.27
C PHE A 290 5.19 -27.16 -1.86
N ALA A 291 3.98 -27.27 -1.32
CA ALA A 291 3.74 -27.81 0.01
C ALA A 291 4.28 -29.24 0.15
N GLU A 292 4.06 -30.11 -0.84
CA GLU A 292 4.60 -31.48 -0.85
C GLU A 292 6.13 -31.50 -0.79
N ARG A 293 6.79 -30.65 -1.60
CA ARG A 293 8.26 -30.56 -1.63
C ARG A 293 8.82 -29.96 -0.35
N LEU A 294 8.16 -28.94 0.20
CA LEU A 294 8.52 -28.35 1.49
C LEU A 294 8.41 -29.39 2.61
N GLN A 295 7.30 -30.13 2.66
CA GLN A 295 7.12 -31.18 3.65
C GLN A 295 8.19 -32.28 3.54
N LYS A 296 8.53 -32.69 2.31
CA LYS A 296 9.62 -33.66 2.08
C LYS A 296 10.97 -33.13 2.58
N ALA A 297 11.33 -31.89 2.23
CA ALA A 297 12.58 -31.29 2.65
C ALA A 297 12.64 -31.05 4.18
N MET A 298 11.52 -30.67 4.81
CA MET A 298 11.37 -30.58 6.26
C MET A 298 11.63 -31.92 6.94
N TRP A 299 11.06 -33.00 6.39
CA TRP A 299 11.29 -34.33 6.93
C TRP A 299 12.75 -34.76 6.83
N GLU A 300 13.39 -34.53 5.68
CA GLU A 300 14.82 -34.85 5.48
C GLU A 300 15.72 -34.07 6.45
N ALA A 301 15.51 -32.75 6.57
CA ALA A 301 16.27 -31.90 7.50
C ALA A 301 16.06 -32.29 8.98
N LEU A 302 14.84 -32.73 9.34
CA LEU A 302 14.53 -33.18 10.69
C LEU A 302 15.28 -34.49 11.02
N VAL A 303 15.29 -35.44 10.09
CA VAL A 303 16.04 -36.69 10.22
C VAL A 303 17.54 -36.43 10.33
N GLU A 304 18.10 -35.53 9.51
CA GLU A 304 19.53 -35.22 9.53
C GLU A 304 19.97 -34.45 10.78
N SER A 305 19.16 -33.51 11.25
CA SER A 305 19.51 -32.68 12.40
C SER A 305 19.28 -33.36 13.74
N GLY A 306 18.45 -34.42 13.79
CA GLY A 306 18.04 -35.08 15.02
C GLY A 306 17.23 -34.19 15.98
N LYS A 307 16.75 -33.03 15.50
CA LYS A 307 15.94 -32.09 16.28
C LYS A 307 14.48 -32.54 16.30
N GLU A 308 13.74 -32.11 17.32
CA GLU A 308 12.28 -32.34 17.39
C GLU A 308 11.49 -31.47 16.41
N SER A 309 12.08 -30.38 15.90
CA SER A 309 11.47 -29.48 14.93
C SER A 309 12.50 -28.76 14.07
N VAL A 310 12.14 -28.44 12.83
CA VAL A 310 12.89 -27.59 11.91
C VAL A 310 11.95 -26.51 11.40
N ASP A 311 12.40 -25.25 11.38
CA ASP A 311 11.62 -24.14 10.84
C ASP A 311 11.62 -24.20 9.31
N GLY A 312 10.45 -24.04 8.68
CA GLY A 312 10.30 -24.07 7.23
C GLY A 312 11.10 -22.94 6.54
N ASP A 313 11.30 -21.83 7.23
CA ASP A 313 12.06 -20.68 6.73
C ASP A 313 13.57 -20.96 6.64
N GLU A 314 14.08 -21.95 7.38
CA GLU A 314 15.49 -22.37 7.36
C GLU A 314 15.78 -23.36 6.22
N ILE A 315 14.75 -23.88 5.55
CA ILE A 315 14.91 -24.93 4.54
C ILE A 315 15.04 -24.33 3.15
N ASN A 316 16.17 -24.62 2.50
CA ASN A 316 16.41 -24.15 1.15
C ASN A 316 15.78 -25.09 0.12
N ILE A 317 14.55 -24.77 -0.30
CA ILE A 317 13.87 -25.50 -1.36
C ILE A 317 14.24 -24.87 -2.71
N ASN A 318 14.65 -25.70 -3.66
CA ASN A 318 14.72 -25.28 -5.05
C ASN A 318 13.30 -25.02 -5.57
N VAL A 319 13.02 -23.78 -5.99
CA VAL A 319 11.72 -23.29 -6.45
C VAL A 319 11.55 -23.31 -7.98
N ASP A 320 12.59 -23.66 -8.75
CA ASP A 320 12.68 -23.56 -10.23
C ASP A 320 11.59 -24.28 -11.04
N TRP A 321 10.81 -25.13 -10.40
CA TRP A 321 9.79 -25.98 -11.02
C TRP A 321 8.40 -25.32 -11.11
N VAL A 322 8.14 -24.18 -10.44
CA VAL A 322 6.81 -23.54 -10.37
C VAL A 322 6.34 -22.96 -11.74
N GLY A 323 7.22 -22.96 -12.75
CA GLY A 323 6.92 -22.54 -14.13
C GLY A 323 6.94 -23.66 -15.19
N GLN A 324 7.27 -24.90 -14.82
CA GLN A 324 7.26 -26.01 -15.77
C GLN A 324 5.83 -26.54 -15.93
N VAL A 325 5.27 -26.40 -17.13
CA VAL A 325 4.13 -27.20 -17.55
C VAL A 325 4.63 -28.64 -17.56
N ASP A 326 4.06 -29.50 -16.71
CA ASP A 326 4.42 -30.90 -16.66
C ASP A 326 4.12 -31.50 -18.05
N SER A 327 5.18 -31.72 -18.85
CA SER A 327 5.10 -32.37 -20.15
C SER A 327 5.01 -33.91 -20.02
N GLU A 328 4.59 -34.40 -18.86
CA GLU A 328 4.52 -35.84 -18.52
C GLU A 328 3.08 -36.34 -18.35
N GLU A 329 2.12 -35.70 -19.02
CA GLU A 329 0.82 -36.32 -19.33
C GLU A 329 0.56 -36.27 -20.85
N TYR A 330 1.29 -37.12 -21.59
CA TYR A 330 0.86 -37.69 -22.87
C TYR A 330 1.44 -39.08 -23.08
#